data_AF-A0A535KAP3-F1
#
_entry.id   AF-A0A535KAP3-F1
#
_cell.length_a   1.000
_cell.length_b   1.000
_cell.length_c   1.000
_cell.angle_alpha   90.00
_cell.angle_beta   90.00
_cell.angle_gamma   90.00
#
_symmetry.space_group_name_H-M   'P 1'
#
loop_
_entity.id
_entity.type
_entity.pdbx_description
1 polymer ?
#
loop_
_entity_poly.entity_id
_entity_poly.type
_entity_poly.pdbx_seq_one_letter_code
_entity_poly.pdbx_strand_id
1 'polypeptide(L)' 'ATKDVPVVAEGRIVPGKVMRMTLSVDHRVFYGATAAQFMAEVKRLVENPVTLLVPPAP' A
#
# COMPACT_ATOMS: atom_id res chain seq x y z
N ALA A 1 8.39 11.14 2.76
CA ALA A 1 7.76 11.62 4.01
C ALA A 1 6.24 11.52 3.89
N THR A 2 5.55 11.19 4.97
CA THR A 2 4.08 11.23 5.07
C THR A 2 3.57 12.67 5.10
N LYS A 3 2.36 12.89 4.58
CA LYS A 3 1.65 14.18 4.61
C LYS A 3 0.27 14.00 5.23
N ASP A 4 -0.18 14.97 6.00
CA ASP A 4 -1.56 15.05 6.46
C ASP A 4 -2.44 15.64 5.35
N VAL A 5 -3.45 14.88 4.92
CA VAL A 5 -4.36 15.24 3.82
C VAL A 5 -5.79 14.78 4.13
N PRO A 6 -6.83 15.45 3.62
CA PRO A 6 -8.19 14.95 3.71
C PRO A 6 -8.34 13.68 2.86
N VAL A 7 -8.89 12.61 3.44
CA VAL A 7 -9.17 11.33 2.76
C VAL A 7 -10.63 10.92 2.97
N VAL A 8 -11.16 10.11 2.07
CA VAL A 8 -12.49 9.52 2.25
C VAL A 8 -12.37 8.16 2.93
N ALA A 9 -13.01 8.03 4.09
CA ALA A 9 -13.15 6.76 4.80
C ALA A 9 -14.64 6.55 5.12
N GLU A 10 -15.19 5.40 4.71
CA GLU A 10 -16.61 5.05 4.94
C GLU A 10 -17.59 6.15 4.50
N GLY A 11 -17.34 6.77 3.33
CA GLY A 11 -18.17 7.84 2.77
C GLY A 11 -18.05 9.20 3.46
N ARG A 12 -17.16 9.36 4.45
CA ARG A 12 -16.90 10.62 5.17
C ARG A 12 -15.50 11.14 4.89
N ILE A 13 -15.35 12.46 4.87
CA ILE A 13 -14.02 13.11 4.78
C ILE A 13 -13.42 13.15 6.18
N VAL A 14 -12.23 12.55 6.34
CA VAL A 14 -11.48 12.50 7.61
C VAL A 14 -10.01 12.93 7.38
N PRO A 15 -9.30 13.45 8.39
CA PRO A 15 -7.86 13.63 8.30
C PRO A 15 -7.13 12.30 8.17
N GLY A 16 -6.22 12.17 7.20
CA GLY A 16 -5.42 10.96 6.99
C GLY A 16 -3.94 11.27 6.73
N LYS A 17 -3.06 10.34 7.12
CA LYS A 17 -1.64 10.37 6.76
C LYS A 17 -1.42 9.56 5.48
N VAL A 18 -1.00 10.23 4.41
CA VAL A 18 -0.72 9.60 3.12
C VAL A 18 0.76 9.71 2.79
N MET A 19 1.34 8.64 2.26
CA MET A 19 2.66 8.68 1.63
C MET A 19 2.58 8.24 0.17
N ARG A 20 3.47 8.81 -0.66
CA ARG A 20 3.69 8.33 -2.02
C ARG A 20 4.83 7.32 -2.01
N MET A 21 4.56 6.15 -2.60
CA MET A 21 5.53 5.09 -2.81
C MET A 21 5.76 4.94 -4.32
N THR A 22 7.02 4.76 -4.72
CA THR A 22 7.41 4.56 -6.11
C THR A 22 8.24 3.29 -6.20
N LEU A 23 7.87 2.39 -7.12
CA LEU A 23 8.62 1.17 -7.42
C LEU A 23 9.21 1.29 -8.82
N SER A 24 10.52 1.13 -8.93
CA SER A 24 11.22 0.97 -10.20
C SER A 24 11.46 -0.51 -10.44
N VAL A 25 11.09 -1.02 -11.61
CA VAL A 25 11.28 -2.43 -11.99
C VAL A 25 12.03 -2.53 -13.32
N ASP A 26 12.77 -3.63 -13.48
CA ASP A 26 13.24 -4.04 -14.80
C ASP A 26 12.08 -4.71 -15.54
N HIS A 27 11.59 -4.05 -16.59
CA HIS A 27 10.42 -4.51 -17.33
C HIS A 27 10.68 -5.75 -18.20
N ARG A 28 11.94 -6.18 -18.33
CA ARG A 28 12.30 -7.46 -18.97
C ARG A 28 12.00 -8.65 -18.06
N VAL A 29 11.95 -8.41 -16.75
CA VAL A 29 11.73 -9.43 -15.72
C VAL A 29 10.31 -9.36 -15.17
N PHE A 30 9.81 -8.15 -14.91
CA PHE A 30 8.49 -7.92 -14.32
C PHE A 30 7.56 -7.19 -15.28
N TYR A 31 6.33 -7.66 -15.35
CA TYR A 31 5.26 -6.96 -16.03
C TYR A 31 4.55 -5.98 -15.08
N GLY A 32 3.89 -4.97 -15.63
CA GLY A 32 3.15 -3.97 -14.85
C GLY A 32 2.10 -4.57 -13.92
N ALA A 33 1.41 -5.65 -14.32
CA ALA A 33 0.42 -6.32 -13.48
C ALA A 33 1.04 -6.92 -12.20
N THR A 34 2.18 -7.61 -12.33
CA THR A 34 2.90 -8.19 -11.18
C THR A 34 3.44 -7.09 -10.27
N ALA A 35 3.98 -6.01 -10.84
CA ALA A 35 4.45 -4.86 -10.06
C ALA A 35 3.30 -4.17 -9.30
N ALA A 36 2.12 -4.05 -9.92
CA ALA A 36 0.93 -3.50 -9.28
C ALA A 36 0.42 -4.40 -8.13
N GLN A 37 0.38 -5.72 -8.33
CA GLN A 37 0.03 -6.68 -7.28
C GLN A 37 0.99 -6.60 -6.10
N PHE A 38 2.29 -6.54 -6.35
CA PHE A 38 3.29 -6.36 -5.31
C PHE A 38 3.08 -5.04 -4.54
N MET A 39 2.88 -3.93 -5.24
CA MET A 39 2.63 -2.63 -4.59
C MET A 39 1.32 -2.61 -3.79
N ALA A 40 0.29 -3.31 -4.24
CA ALA A 40 -0.96 -3.46 -3.49
C ALA A 40 -0.73 -4.22 -2.18
N GLU A 41 0.07 -5.28 -2.21
CA GLU A 41 0.41 -6.05 -1.01
C GLU A 41 1.29 -5.24 -0.05
N VAL A 42 2.30 -4.54 -0.56
CA VAL A 42 3.11 -3.64 0.25
C VAL A 42 2.24 -2.56 0.91
N LYS A 43 1.30 -1.96 0.16
CA LYS A 43 0.34 -1.01 0.71
C LYS A 43 -0.45 -1.64 1.87
N ARG A 44 -1.03 -2.82 1.66
CA ARG A 44 -1.83 -3.54 2.67
C ARG A 44 -1.05 -3.79 3.95
N LEU A 45 0.20 -4.23 3.82
CA LEU A 45 1.10 -4.51 4.95
C LEU A 45 1.49 -3.23 5.71
N VAL A 46 1.78 -2.14 5.01
CA VAL A 46 2.13 -0.85 5.64
C VAL A 46 0.92 -0.22 6.33
N GLU A 47 -0.29 -0.37 5.76
CA GLU A 47 -1.53 0.10 6.40
C GLU A 47 -1.95 -0.78 7.58
N ASN A 48 -1.53 -2.05 7.62
CA ASN A 48 -1.88 -3.02 8.67
C ASN A 48 -0.63 -3.79 9.17
N PRO A 49 0.32 -3.12 9.85
CA PRO A 49 1.64 -3.68 10.13
C PRO A 49 1.61 -4.92 11.05
N VAL A 50 0.57 -5.09 11.86
CA VAL A 50 0.38 -6.29 12.70
C VAL A 50 0.30 -7.57 11.86
N THR A 51 -0.16 -7.48 10.62
CA THR A 51 -0.25 -8.63 9.69
C THR A 51 1.11 -9.14 9.23
N LEU A 52 2.21 -8.40 9.47
CA LEU A 52 3.57 -8.91 9.26
C LEU A 52 4.01 -9.89 10.36
N LEU A 53 3.38 -9.82 11.54
CA LEU A 53 3.78 -10.58 12.73
C LEU A 53 2.94 -11.84 12.92
N VAL A 54 1.78 -11.91 12.28
CA VAL A 54 0.82 -13.02 12.41
C VAL A 54 0.70 -13.69 11.04
N PRO A 55 1.02 -14.99 10.91
CA PRO A 55 0.84 -15.70 9.65
C PRO A 55 -0.64 -15.67 9.23
N PRO A 56 -0.94 -15.64 7.92
CA PRO A 56 -2.32 -15.64 7.45
C PRO A 56 -3.06 -16.87 8.00
N ALA A 57 -4.29 -16.67 8.47
CA ALA A 57 -5.17 -17.77 8.81
C ALA A 57 -5.37 -18.66 7.55
N PRO A 58 -5.42 -19.99 7.71
CA PRO A 58 -5.60 -20.91 6.58
C PRO A 58 -6.90 -20.66 5.80
#